data_AF-A0A6G6WYJ1-F1
#
_entry.id   AF-A0A6G6WYJ1-F1
#
_cell.length_a   1.000
_cell.length_b   1.000
_cell.length_c   1.000
_cell.angle_alpha   90.00
_cell.angle_beta   90.00
_cell.angle_gamma   90.00
#
_symmetry.space_group_name_H-M   'P 1'
#
loop_
_entity.id
_entity.type
_entity.pdbx_description
1 polymer ?
#
loop_
_entity_poly.entity_id
_entity_poly.type
_entity_poly.pdbx_seq_one_letter_code
_entity_poly.pdbx_strand_id
1 'polypeptide(L)'
;MLDNNTPFWFAGTAISFTRLYCETTVAGLYFFAMKGVKLPIACSVFPDELYEAPKSWAEGLSQSHTLQTSFPRADTSRLGGQPEFMTAEIRTALTFLR
;
A
#
# COMPACT_ATOMS: atom_id res chain seq x y z
N MET A 1 -10.00 -13.56 11.71
CA MET A 1 -8.94 -13.23 12.69
C MET A 1 -8.07 -14.44 12.98
N LEU A 2 -8.67 -15.57 13.41
CA LEU A 2 -7.90 -16.79 13.67
C LEU A 2 -7.13 -17.25 12.43
N ASP A 3 -7.77 -17.31 11.26
CA ASP A 3 -7.14 -17.76 10.01
C ASP A 3 -5.90 -16.95 9.61
N ASN A 4 -5.82 -15.67 9.99
CA ASN A 4 -4.67 -14.81 9.72
C ASN A 4 -3.52 -15.05 10.70
N ASN A 5 -3.83 -15.44 11.93
CA ASN A 5 -2.83 -15.59 13.00
C ASN A 5 -2.27 -17.01 13.09
N THR A 6 -3.07 -18.00 12.73
CA THR A 6 -2.72 -19.42 12.71
C THR A 6 -1.43 -19.73 11.92
N PRO A 7 -1.18 -19.12 10.74
CA PRO A 7 0.07 -19.33 10.00
C PRO A 7 1.31 -18.86 10.79
N PHE A 8 1.23 -17.73 11.49
CA PHE A 8 2.35 -17.23 12.30
C PHE A 8 2.66 -18.16 13.48
N TRP A 9 1.62 -18.77 14.05
CA TRP A 9 1.77 -19.74 15.13
C TRP A 9 2.40 -21.04 14.65
N PHE A 10 1.84 -21.67 13.62
CA PHE A 10 2.32 -22.97 13.15
C PHE A 10 3.70 -22.89 12.48
N ALA A 11 3.99 -21.80 11.77
CA ALA A 11 5.28 -21.64 11.12
C ALA A 11 6.36 -21.02 12.04
N GLY A 12 5.99 -20.56 13.24
CA GLY A 12 6.91 -19.90 14.17
C GLY A 12 7.51 -18.59 13.62
N THR A 13 6.81 -17.92 12.70
CA THR A 13 7.35 -16.78 11.93
C THR A 13 7.12 -15.41 12.57
N ALA A 14 6.58 -15.35 13.80
CA ALA A 14 6.31 -14.07 14.47
C ALA A 14 7.57 -13.20 14.64
N ILE A 15 8.70 -13.81 15.03
CA ILE A 15 9.97 -13.10 15.25
C ILE A 15 10.60 -12.69 13.91
N SER A 16 10.61 -13.59 12.93
CA SER A 16 11.18 -13.27 11.60
C SER A 16 10.36 -12.22 10.86
N PHE A 17 9.04 -12.18 11.04
CA PHE A 17 8.16 -11.14 10.49
C PHE A 17 8.49 -9.76 11.06
N THR A 18 8.66 -9.65 12.38
CA THR A 18 8.94 -8.36 13.04
C THR A 18 10.36 -7.84 12.78
N ARG A 19 11.30 -8.72 12.40
CA ARG A 19 12.66 -8.33 12.02
C ARG A 19 12.71 -7.30 10.88
N LEU A 20 11.73 -7.31 9.98
CA LEU A 20 11.61 -6.33 8.90
C LEU A 20 11.61 -4.88 9.41
N TYR A 21 10.97 -4.61 10.56
CA TYR A 21 10.95 -3.27 11.15
C TYR A 21 12.33 -2.82 11.64
N CYS A 22 13.09 -3.75 12.24
CA CYS A 22 14.47 -3.47 12.66
C CYS A 22 15.37 -3.25 11.45
N GLU A 23 15.30 -4.11 10.44
CA GLU A 23 16.15 -4.00 9.24
C GLU A 23 15.86 -2.73 8.44
N THR A 24 14.59 -2.35 8.28
CA THR A 24 14.22 -1.10 7.61
C THR A 24 14.74 0.13 8.36
N THR A 25 14.65 0.12 9.69
CA THR A 25 15.19 1.19 10.55
C THR A 25 16.72 1.28 10.46
N VAL A 26 17.42 0.14 10.58
CA VAL A 26 18.89 0.06 10.51
C VAL A 26 19.41 0.45 9.13
N ALA A 27 18.70 0.10 8.06
CA ALA A 27 19.03 0.49 6.69
C ALA A 27 18.81 1.99 6.40
N GLY A 28 18.34 2.78 7.38
CA GLY A 28 18.04 4.19 7.19
C GLY A 28 16.90 4.45 6.20
N LEU A 29 16.04 3.45 5.97
CA LEU A 29 14.87 3.59 5.11
C LEU A 29 13.77 4.30 5.91
N TYR A 30 13.68 5.61 5.75
CA TYR A 30 12.59 6.38 6.33
C TYR A 30 11.27 6.05 5.61
N PHE A 31 10.21 5.93 6.39
CA PHE A 31 8.87 5.52 5.93
C PHE A 31 8.34 6.41 4.78
N PHE A 32 8.76 7.68 4.73
CA PHE A 32 8.34 8.68 3.74
C PHE A 32 9.46 9.16 2.81
N ALA A 33 10.60 8.44 2.74
CA ALA A 33 11.67 8.82 1.83
C ALA A 33 11.23 8.66 0.37
N MET A 34 11.30 9.74 -0.42
CA MET A 34 11.07 9.67 -1.86
C MET A 34 12.22 8.93 -2.53
N LYS A 35 11.93 7.80 -3.18
CA LYS A 35 12.93 6.96 -3.86
C LYS A 35 13.10 7.25 -5.35
N GLY A 36 12.30 8.17 -5.92
CA GLY A 36 12.46 8.66 -7.30
C GLY A 36 12.38 7.56 -8.37
N VAL A 37 11.22 6.94 -8.50
CA VAL A 37 10.98 5.85 -9.45
C VAL A 37 10.71 6.44 -10.84
N LYS A 38 11.41 5.94 -11.87
CA LYS A 38 11.27 6.42 -13.27
C LYS A 38 10.20 5.70 -14.08
N LEU A 39 9.52 4.73 -13.46
CA LEU A 39 8.44 3.98 -14.06
C LEU A 39 7.10 4.67 -13.78
N PRO A 40 6.10 4.48 -14.66
CA PRO A 40 4.76 4.97 -14.40
C PRO A 40 4.15 4.23 -13.20
N ILE A 41 3.42 4.96 -12.35
CA ILE A 41 2.88 4.47 -11.08
C ILE A 41 1.38 4.74 -11.01
N ALA A 42 0.63 3.80 -10.44
CA ALA A 42 -0.72 4.04 -9.98
C ALA A 42 -0.77 3.95 -8.43
N CYS A 43 -1.47 4.88 -7.80
CA CYS A 43 -1.63 4.97 -6.35
C CYS A 43 -3.13 5.07 -6.02
N SER A 44 -3.63 4.15 -5.20
CA SER A 44 -5.00 4.18 -4.70
C SER A 44 -4.97 4.58 -3.23
N VAL A 45 -5.80 5.53 -2.83
CA VAL A 45 -5.88 6.01 -1.44
C VAL A 45 -7.26 5.66 -0.88
N PHE A 46 -7.26 4.97 0.26
CA PHE A 46 -8.48 4.59 0.96
C PHE A 46 -8.69 5.48 2.20
N PRO A 47 -9.94 5.90 2.46
CA PRO A 47 -10.30 6.93 3.48
C PRO A 47 -10.21 6.46 4.94
N ASP A 48 -9.65 5.27 5.18
CA ASP A 48 -9.32 4.76 6.52
C ASP A 48 -7.90 4.16 6.54
N GLU A 49 -7.04 4.48 5.56
CA GLU A 49 -5.63 4.10 5.60
C GLU A 49 -4.91 4.77 6.78
N LEU A 50 -3.85 4.12 7.28
CA LEU A 50 -3.03 4.68 8.35
C LEU A 50 -2.46 6.06 7.98
N TYR A 51 -2.19 6.28 6.69
CA TYR A 51 -1.77 7.55 6.12
C TYR A 51 -2.41 7.77 4.75
N GLU A 52 -3.36 8.70 4.66
CA GLU A 52 -3.91 9.13 3.38
C GLU A 52 -2.89 10.00 2.64
N ALA A 53 -2.23 9.41 1.63
CA ALA A 53 -1.19 10.11 0.89
C ALA A 53 -1.78 11.21 -0.01
N PRO A 54 -1.40 12.49 0.15
CA PRO A 54 -1.83 13.55 -0.76
C PRO A 54 -1.22 13.35 -2.15
N LYS A 55 -1.90 13.87 -3.18
CA LYS A 55 -1.47 13.76 -4.58
C LYS A 55 -0.04 14.22 -4.83
N SER A 56 0.37 15.28 -4.15
CA SER A 56 1.73 15.83 -4.24
C SER A 56 2.82 14.82 -3.83
N TRP A 57 2.53 13.89 -2.93
CA TRP A 57 3.48 12.83 -2.56
C TRP A 57 3.60 11.80 -3.67
N ALA A 58 2.49 11.39 -4.27
CA ALA A 58 2.47 10.44 -5.38
C ALA A 58 3.16 11.02 -6.63
N GLU A 59 2.91 12.30 -6.94
CA GLU A 59 3.56 13.02 -8.04
C GLU A 59 5.07 13.22 -7.78
N GLY A 60 5.47 13.46 -6.54
CA GLY A 60 6.88 13.58 -6.17
C GLY A 60 7.67 12.26 -6.31
N LEU A 61 6.98 11.12 -6.35
CA LEU A 61 7.61 9.80 -6.45
C LEU A 61 7.96 9.38 -7.88
N SER A 62 7.24 9.88 -8.90
CA SER A 62 7.44 9.49 -10.30
C SER A 62 7.55 10.67 -11.26
N GLN A 63 8.55 10.63 -12.13
CA GLN A 63 8.78 11.67 -13.14
C GLN A 63 7.88 11.55 -14.39
N SER A 64 7.23 10.40 -14.56
CA SER A 64 6.78 9.90 -15.87
C SER A 64 5.33 9.40 -15.86
N HIS A 65 4.44 10.06 -15.11
CA HIS A 65 2.99 9.85 -15.00
C HIS A 65 2.51 9.06 -13.76
N THR A 66 1.56 9.67 -13.04
CA THR A 66 0.94 9.14 -11.82
C THR A 66 -0.58 9.10 -11.98
N LEU A 67 -1.18 7.91 -11.90
CA LEU A 67 -2.63 7.77 -11.73
C LEU A 67 -2.94 7.75 -10.24
N GLN A 68 -3.78 8.67 -9.73
CA GLN A 68 -4.26 8.60 -8.36
C GLN A 68 -5.79 8.50 -8.32
N THR A 69 -6.27 7.47 -7.62
CA THR A 69 -7.70 7.29 -7.35
C THR A 69 -7.93 7.40 -5.85
N SER A 70 -8.92 8.22 -5.47
CA SER A 70 -9.41 8.32 -4.09
C SER A 70 -10.79 7.70 -4.01
N PHE A 71 -10.99 6.82 -3.03
CA PHE A 71 -12.26 6.17 -2.80
C PHE A 71 -13.12 6.96 -1.82
N PRO A 72 -14.45 7.07 -2.06
CA PRO A 72 -15.35 7.64 -1.07
C PRO A 72 -15.34 6.77 0.19
N ARG A 73 -15.53 7.39 1.35
CA ARG A 73 -15.61 6.69 2.63
C ARG A 73 -16.77 5.71 2.61
N ALA A 74 -16.44 4.43 2.50
CA ALA A 74 -17.38 3.37 2.84
C ALA A 74 -17.65 3.41 4.34
N ASP A 75 -18.83 2.96 4.72
CA ASP A 75 -19.36 2.87 6.08
C ASP A 75 -18.48 2.03 7.03
N THR A 76 -17.39 2.62 7.52
CA THR A 76 -16.62 2.42 8.78
C THR A 76 -16.33 1.00 9.31
N SER A 77 -16.67 -0.06 8.58
CA SER A 77 -16.76 -1.42 9.14
C SER A 77 -15.88 -2.44 8.43
N ARG A 78 -15.15 -2.03 7.38
CA ARG A 78 -14.43 -2.96 6.50
C ARG A 78 -13.10 -2.39 6.02
N LEU A 79 -12.18 -2.22 6.97
CA LEU A 79 -10.75 -2.01 6.69
C LEU A 79 -10.09 -3.18 5.91
N GLY A 80 -10.83 -4.27 5.68
CA GLY A 80 -10.38 -5.44 4.90
C GLY A 80 -11.44 -6.05 4.01
N GLY A 81 -12.39 -5.28 3.46
CA GLY A 81 -13.63 -5.88 2.94
C GLY A 81 -14.20 -5.35 1.64
N GLN A 82 -13.39 -4.85 0.70
CA GLN A 82 -13.86 -4.51 -0.64
C GLN A 82 -12.88 -4.97 -1.74
N PRO A 83 -12.73 -6.29 -1.93
CA PRO A 83 -11.87 -6.84 -2.98
C PRO A 83 -12.27 -6.34 -4.38
N GLU A 84 -13.51 -5.92 -4.58
CA GLU A 84 -14.03 -5.39 -5.83
C GLU A 84 -13.37 -4.07 -6.22
N PHE A 85 -13.22 -3.13 -5.28
CA PHE A 85 -12.54 -1.86 -5.58
C PHE A 85 -11.05 -2.07 -5.83
N MET A 86 -10.39 -2.91 -5.01
CA MET A 86 -8.99 -3.25 -5.22
C MET A 86 -8.75 -3.89 -6.59
N THR A 87 -9.59 -4.86 -6.99
CA THR A 87 -9.45 -5.52 -8.30
C THR A 87 -9.81 -4.61 -9.46
N ALA A 88 -10.80 -3.72 -9.31
CA ALA A 88 -11.12 -2.71 -10.31
C ALA A 88 -9.95 -1.74 -10.52
N GLU A 89 -9.35 -1.25 -9.45
CA GLU A 89 -8.18 -0.36 -9.51
C GLU A 89 -7.00 -1.00 -10.19
N ILE A 90 -6.66 -2.24 -9.81
CA ILE A 90 -5.54 -2.96 -10.43
C ILE A 90 -5.77 -3.11 -11.93
N ARG A 91 -7.01 -3.39 -12.37
CA ARG A 91 -7.34 -3.50 -13.80
C ARG A 91 -7.22 -2.16 -14.53
N THR A 92 -7.70 -1.08 -13.93
CA THR A 92 -7.58 0.28 -14.48
C THR A 92 -6.10 0.69 -14.58
N ALA A 93 -5.34 0.48 -13.52
CA ALA A 93 -3.90 0.75 -13.49
C ALA A 93 -3.14 -0.04 -14.56
N LEU A 94 -3.40 -1.35 -14.69
CA LEU A 94 -2.75 -2.18 -15.72
C LEU A 94 -3.14 -1.77 -17.15
N THR A 95 -4.33 -1.20 -17.35
CA THR A 95 -4.74 -0.67 -18.65
C THR A 95 -4.04 0.67 -18.95
N PHE A 96 -3.84 1.51 -17.93
CA PHE A 96 -3.09 2.76 -18.04
C PHE A 96 -1.60 2.56 -18.34
N LEU A 97 -1.02 1.45 -17.85
CA LEU A 97 0.40 1.12 -17.99
C LEU A 97 0.74 0.30 -19.26
N ARG A 98 -0.28 -0.02 -20.08
CA ARG A 98 -0.16 -0.82 -21.30
C ARG A 98 0.21 0.04 -22.50
#